data_AF-A0A842UY17-F1
#
_entry.id   AF-A0A842UY17-F1
#
_cell.length_a   1.000
_cell.length_b   1.000
_cell.length_c   1.000
_cell.angle_alpha   90.00
_cell.angle_beta   90.00
_cell.angle_gamma   90.00
#
_symmetry.space_group_name_H-M   'P 1'
#
loop_
_entity.id
_entity.type
_entity.pdbx_description
1 polymer ?
#
loop_
_entity_poly.entity_id
_entity_poly.type
_entity_poly.pdbx_seq_one_letter_code
_entity_poly.pdbx_strand_id
1 'polypeptide(L)' 'GKILLPDNIAAELRKGRELGPLMDELTGSNNIKHRQGTVGLLTNNLISRSKSFEQAVLKAFMKHLNNDYYG' A
#
# COMPACT_ATOMS: atom_id res chain seq x y z
N GLY A 1 2.41 -2.48 5.48
CA GLY A 1 1.38 -1.63 6.14
C GLY A 1 0.03 -2.29 6.00
N LYS A 2 -0.91 -2.02 6.91
CA LYS A 2 -2.31 -2.47 6.78
C LYS A 2 -3.13 -1.28 6.27
N ILE A 3 -4.05 -1.53 5.34
CA ILE A 3 -5.01 -0.54 4.83
C ILE A 3 -6.41 -1.13 4.93
N LEU A 4 -7.40 -0.28 5.21
CA LEU A 4 -8.80 -0.69 5.12
C LEU A 4 -9.17 -0.75 3.64
N LEU A 5 -9.75 -1.88 3.23
CA LEU A 5 -10.25 -2.07 1.88
C LEU A 5 -11.78 -1.99 1.88
N PRO A 6 -12.40 -1.43 0.83
CA PRO A 6 -13.82 -1.56 0.56
C PRO A 6 -14.28 -3.03 0.59
N ASP A 7 -15.49 -3.29 1.08
CA ASP A 7 -16.01 -4.64 1.30
C ASP A 7 -16.05 -5.49 0.03
N ASN A 8 -16.39 -4.88 -1.11
CA ASN A 8 -16.39 -5.56 -2.41
C ASN A 8 -14.99 -6.06 -2.80
N ILE A 9 -13.95 -5.26 -2.58
CA ILE A 9 -12.56 -5.64 -2.86
C ILE A 9 -12.12 -6.73 -1.87
N ALA A 10 -12.43 -6.57 -0.59
CA ALA A 10 -12.07 -7.54 0.43
C ALA A 10 -12.74 -8.90 0.21
N ALA A 11 -13.99 -8.93 -0.28
CA ALA A 11 -14.69 -10.16 -0.63
C ALA A 11 -13.98 -10.90 -1.77
N GLU A 12 -13.53 -10.20 -2.80
CA GLU A 12 -12.79 -10.78 -3.93
C GLU A 12 -11.42 -11.34 -3.53
N LEU A 13 -10.70 -10.65 -2.64
CA LEU A 13 -9.44 -11.18 -2.08
C LEU A 13 -9.66 -12.47 -1.29
N ARG A 14 -10.74 -12.56 -0.51
CA ARG A 14 -11.09 -13.79 0.23
C ARG A 14 -11.41 -14.97 -0.70
N LYS A 15 -11.81 -14.70 -1.95
CA LYS A 15 -11.99 -15.72 -3.00
C LYS A 15 -10.67 -16.14 -3.67
N GLY A 16 -9.53 -15.60 -3.23
CA GLY A 16 -8.20 -15.94 -3.75
C GLY A 16 -7.72 -15.06 -4.90
N ARG A 17 -8.43 -13.97 -5.23
CA ARG A 17 -7.96 -13.01 -6.25
C ARG A 17 -6.82 -12.17 -5.71
N GLU A 18 -5.92 -11.76 -6.60
CA GLU A 18 -4.85 -10.80 -6.27
C GLU A 18 -5.35 -9.36 -6.30
N LEU A 19 -4.91 -8.55 -5.33
CA LEU A 19 -5.31 -7.15 -5.20
C LEU A 19 -4.90 -6.29 -6.41
N GLY A 20 -3.72 -6.52 -6.99
CA GLY A 20 -3.25 -5.67 -8.09
C GLY A 20 -4.11 -5.80 -9.36
N PRO A 21 -4.27 -7.00 -9.94
CA PRO A 21 -5.15 -7.22 -11.09
C PRO A 21 -6.60 -6.78 -10.82
N LEU A 22 -7.13 -7.06 -9.62
CA LEU A 22 -8.46 -6.60 -9.21
C LEU A 22 -8.60 -5.08 -9.25
N MET A 23 -7.59 -4.35 -8.75
CA MET A 23 -7.61 -2.89 -8.78
C MET A 23 -7.45 -2.36 -10.21
N ASP A 24 -6.60 -2.98 -11.05
CA ASP A 24 -6.41 -2.63 -12.47
C ASP A 24 -7.74 -2.73 -13.24
N GLU A 25 -8.50 -3.81 -13.03
CA GLU A 25 -9.84 -4.00 -13.59
C GLU A 25 -10.83 -2.93 -13.11
N LEU A 26 -10.91 -2.68 -11.79
CA LEU A 26 -11.89 -1.76 -11.21
C LEU A 26 -11.69 -0.32 -11.63
N THR A 27 -10.46 0.09 -11.94
CA THR A 27 -10.15 1.49 -12.24
C THR A 27 -9.86 1.71 -13.73
N GLY A 28 -10.07 0.68 -14.57
CA GLY A 28 -9.81 0.72 -16.01
C GLY A 28 -8.36 1.12 -16.37
N SER A 29 -7.43 0.94 -15.45
CA SER A 29 -6.04 1.38 -15.60
C SER A 29 -5.17 0.14 -15.74
N ASN A 30 -4.64 -0.09 -16.94
CA ASN A 30 -3.56 -1.04 -17.12
C ASN A 30 -2.34 -0.50 -16.34
N ASN A 31 -1.99 -1.14 -15.23
CA ASN A 31 -0.72 -1.00 -14.51
C ASN A 31 -0.68 -0.06 -13.27
N ILE A 32 -1.68 -0.09 -12.39
CA ILE A 32 -1.67 0.66 -11.11
C ILE A 32 -0.50 0.21 -10.22
N LYS A 33 -0.10 -1.07 -10.31
CA LYS A 33 1.09 -1.62 -9.63
C LYS A 33 2.37 -0.80 -9.94
N HIS A 34 2.47 -0.11 -11.08
CA HIS A 34 3.67 0.63 -11.48
C HIS A 34 3.57 2.15 -11.31
N ARG A 35 2.37 2.72 -11.17
CA ARG A 35 2.19 4.17 -10.93
C ARG A 35 2.04 4.47 -9.44
N GLN A 36 0.80 4.67 -8.99
CA GLN A 36 0.48 5.13 -7.63
C GLN A 36 0.35 4.01 -6.60
N GLY A 37 0.18 2.75 -7.05
CA GLY A 37 -0.16 1.63 -6.16
C GLY A 37 -1.55 1.76 -5.55
N THR A 38 -2.04 0.69 -4.91
CA THR A 38 -3.38 0.66 -4.31
C THR A 38 -3.56 1.74 -3.24
N VAL A 39 -2.52 2.03 -2.44
CA VAL A 39 -2.56 3.07 -1.40
C VAL A 39 -2.72 4.46 -2.01
N GLY A 40 -1.93 4.79 -3.04
CA GLY A 40 -2.06 6.08 -3.72
C GLY A 40 -3.43 6.25 -4.36
N LEU A 41 -3.97 5.18 -4.94
CA LEU A 41 -5.31 5.22 -5.52
C LEU A 41 -6.39 5.48 -4.47
N LEU A 42 -6.42 4.69 -3.40
CA LEU A 42 -7.45 4.78 -2.36
C LEU A 42 -7.36 6.09 -1.56
N THR A 43 -6.22 6.78 -1.63
CA THR A 43 -6.00 8.07 -0.96
C THR A 43 -6.05 9.26 -1.92
N ASN A 44 -6.52 9.10 -3.16
CA ASN A 44 -6.54 10.17 -4.17
C ASN A 44 -5.16 10.84 -4.36
N ASN A 45 -4.10 10.04 -4.41
CA ASN A 45 -2.69 10.44 -4.51
C ASN A 45 -2.16 11.33 -3.38
N LEU A 46 -2.89 11.47 -2.27
CA LEU A 46 -2.37 12.13 -1.06
C LEU A 46 -1.19 11.37 -0.44
N ILE A 47 -1.14 10.05 -0.65
CA ILE A 47 0.02 9.22 -0.28
C ILE A 47 0.65 8.65 -1.55
N SER A 48 1.74 9.25 -1.99
CA SER A 48 2.51 8.71 -3.12
C SER A 48 3.26 7.42 -2.75
N ARG A 49 3.63 6.65 -3.77
CA ARG A 49 4.46 5.46 -3.62
C ARG A 49 5.78 5.79 -2.91
N SER A 50 6.46 6.84 -3.34
CA SER A 50 7.73 7.27 -2.74
C SER A 50 7.59 7.59 -1.25
N LYS A 51 6.53 8.33 -0.88
CA LYS A 51 6.25 8.67 0.54
C LYS A 51 5.93 7.44 1.39
N SER A 52 5.25 6.45 0.82
CA SER A 52 5.03 5.16 1.49
C SER A 52 6.33 4.41 1.77
N PHE A 53 7.26 4.38 0.80
CA PHE A 53 8.56 3.72 0.96
C PHE A 53 9.46 4.47 1.94
N GLU A 54 9.49 5.79 1.87
CA GLU A 54 10.21 6.64 2.83
C GLU A 54 9.79 6.30 4.26
N GLN A 55 8.49 6.27 4.53
CA GLN A 55 7.98 5.88 5.86
C GLN A 55 8.34 4.45 6.24
N ALA A 56 8.30 3.50 5.29
CA ALA A 56 8.65 2.11 5.57
C ALA A 56 10.13 1.96 5.94
N VAL A 57 11.02 2.62 5.21
CA VAL A 57 12.47 2.61 5.46
C VAL A 57 12.78 3.28 6.80
N LEU A 58 12.24 4.47 7.06
CA LEU A 58 12.42 5.15 8.36
C LEU A 58 11.97 4.26 9.52
N LYS A 59 10.82 3.59 9.38
CA LYS A 59 10.33 2.64 10.38
C LYS A 59 11.28 1.46 10.59
N ALA A 60 11.83 0.89 9.52
CA ALA A 60 12.78 -0.21 9.62
C ALA A 60 14.09 0.19 10.33
N PHE A 61 14.47 1.46 10.23
CA PHE A 61 15.68 2.00 10.85
C PHE A 61 15.49 2.52 12.28
N MET A 62 14.26 2.58 12.81
CA MET A 62 13.99 3.14 14.15
C MET A 62 14.89 2.58 15.24
N LYS A 63 15.13 1.26 15.27
CA LYS A 63 16.00 0.62 16.25
C LYS A 63 17.47 1.05 16.14
N HIS A 64 17.95 1.30 14.93
CA HIS A 64 19.33 1.71 14.68
C HIS A 64 19.53 3.22 14.95
N LEU A 65 18.46 4.00 14.82
CA LEU A 65 18.47 5.44 15.07
C LEU A 65 18.27 5.79 16.55
N ASN A 66 17.68 4.89 17.33
CA ASN A 66 17.25 5.15 18.71
C ASN A 66 17.72 4.04 19.64
N ASN A 67 19.03 3.81 19.71
CA ASN A 67 19.60 2.71 20.50
C ASN A 67 19.16 2.78 21.97
N ASP A 68 18.98 3.97 22.53
CA ASP A 68 18.58 4.18 23.92
C ASP A 68 17.17 3.64 24.27
N TYR A 69 16.30 3.45 23.27
CA TYR A 69 14.94 2.93 23.48
C TYR A 69 14.77 1.45 23.11
N TYR A 70 15.71 0.88 22.34
CA TYR A 70 15.61 -0.46 21.75
C TYR A 70 16.82 -1.36 22.08
N GLY A 71 17.79 -0.86 22.84
CA GLY A 71 18.95 -1.59 23.34
C GLY A 71 18.67 -2.39 24.61
#